data_AF-A0A8B8A2Z8-F1
#
_entry.id   AF-A0A8B8A2Z8-F1
#
_cell.length_a   1.000
_cell.length_b   1.000
_cell.length_c   1.000
_cell.angle_alpha   90.00
_cell.angle_beta   90.00
_cell.angle_gamma   90.00
#
_symmetry.space_group_name_H-M   'P 1'
#
loop_
_entity.id
_entity.type
_entity.pdbx_description
1 polymer ?
#
loop_
_entity_poly.entity_id
_entity_poly.type
_entity_poly.pdbx_seq_one_letter_code
_entity_poly.pdbx_strand_id
1 'polypeptide(L)'
;GVVDTTPPVVSGCPTAGVPVTAPAGATSAVASWVEPTAVDNSGGTVTVTSSRSPGQSFPLGTTQVTYTFTDPSQNTATCTFAVTVTVFTGQDTEPPVINGC
;
A
#
# COMPACT_ATOMS: atom_id res chain seq x y z
N GLY A 1 -38.11 -9.83 -0.69
CA GLY A 1 -37.10 -9.32 0.23
C GLY A 1 -36.62 -7.98 -0.26
N VAL A 2 -36.15 -7.11 0.64
CA VAL A 2 -35.50 -5.86 0.25
C VAL A 2 -34.14 -6.22 -0.37
N VAL A 3 -33.84 -5.69 -1.55
CA VAL A 3 -32.53 -5.83 -2.21
C VAL A 3 -31.58 -4.81 -1.59
N ASP A 4 -30.38 -5.22 -1.22
CA ASP A 4 -29.38 -4.27 -0.73
C ASP A 4 -28.72 -3.53 -1.91
N THR A 5 -28.64 -2.22 -1.77
CA THR A 5 -28.05 -1.32 -2.76
C THR A 5 -26.92 -0.47 -2.17
N THR A 6 -26.52 -0.77 -0.93
CA THR A 6 -25.52 0.02 -0.19
C THR A 6 -24.15 -0.63 -0.39
N PRO A 7 -23.13 0.14 -0.81
CA PRO A 7 -21.77 -0.39 -0.88
C PRO A 7 -21.11 -0.58 0.49
N PRO A 8 -20.13 -1.49 0.59
CA PRO A 8 -19.31 -1.63 1.79
C PRO A 8 -18.60 -0.33 2.20
N VAL A 9 -18.45 -0.13 3.51
CA VAL A 9 -17.68 0.96 4.10
C VAL A 9 -16.25 0.49 4.36
N VAL A 10 -15.29 1.09 3.66
CA VAL A 10 -13.86 0.76 3.78
C VAL A 10 -13.20 1.50 4.96
N SER A 11 -12.33 0.81 5.68
CA SER A 11 -11.54 1.30 6.82
C SER A 11 -10.07 0.94 6.66
N GLY A 12 -9.17 1.78 7.17
CA GLY A 12 -7.72 1.52 7.15
C GLY A 12 -7.05 1.68 5.78
N CYS A 13 -7.67 2.39 4.84
CA CYS A 13 -7.06 2.68 3.54
C CYS A 13 -5.79 3.56 3.72
N PRO A 14 -4.60 3.16 3.21
CA PRO A 14 -3.36 3.94 3.34
C PRO A 14 -3.35 5.22 2.49
N THR A 15 -4.26 6.16 2.73
CA THR A 15 -4.44 7.36 1.89
C THR A 15 -3.23 8.29 1.84
N ALA A 16 -2.37 8.25 2.87
CA ALA A 16 -1.09 8.97 2.88
C ALA A 16 -0.01 8.33 1.97
N GLY A 17 -0.26 7.13 1.44
CA GLY A 17 0.72 6.33 0.72
C GLY A 17 1.67 5.55 1.62
N VAL A 18 2.51 4.73 0.99
CA VAL A 18 3.47 3.83 1.65
C VAL A 18 4.88 4.13 1.10
N PRO A 19 5.67 4.98 1.78
CA PRO A 19 7.05 5.23 1.38
C PRO A 19 7.95 4.07 1.77
N VAL A 20 8.86 3.69 0.88
CA VAL A 20 9.83 2.59 1.09
C VAL A 20 11.20 3.04 0.59
N THR A 21 12.24 2.77 1.37
CA THR A 21 13.62 3.08 0.98
C THR A 21 14.35 1.79 0.59
N ALA A 22 14.81 1.73 -0.65
CA ALA A 22 15.69 0.69 -1.16
C ALA A 22 17.16 1.01 -0.79
N PRO A 23 18.01 0.00 -0.54
CA PRO A 23 19.45 0.19 -0.37
C PRO A 23 20.10 0.89 -1.57
N ALA A 24 21.25 1.55 -1.36
CA ALA A 24 22.02 2.16 -2.44
C ALA A 24 22.35 1.12 -3.53
N GLY A 25 22.07 1.46 -4.80
CA GLY A 25 22.27 0.57 -5.94
C GLY A 25 21.19 -0.51 -6.13
N ALA A 26 20.20 -0.63 -5.24
CA ALA A 26 19.06 -1.50 -5.44
C ALA A 26 18.02 -0.87 -6.39
N THR A 27 17.33 -1.74 -7.15
CA THR A 27 16.29 -1.33 -8.11
C THR A 27 14.87 -1.64 -7.62
N SER A 28 14.74 -2.22 -6.42
CA SER A 28 13.46 -2.55 -5.80
C SER A 28 13.60 -2.66 -4.29
N ALA A 29 12.47 -2.60 -3.58
CA ALA A 29 12.39 -2.86 -2.15
C ALA A 29 11.08 -3.58 -1.81
N VAL A 30 11.10 -4.33 -0.70
CA VAL A 30 9.89 -4.96 -0.17
C VAL A 30 9.06 -3.91 0.58
N ALA A 31 7.81 -3.75 0.17
CA ALA A 31 6.87 -2.84 0.81
C ALA A 31 5.94 -3.61 1.74
N SER A 32 5.64 -3.03 2.91
CA SER A 32 4.70 -3.61 3.88
C SER A 32 3.73 -2.55 4.35
N TRP A 33 2.46 -2.92 4.49
CA TRP A 33 1.37 -2.08 4.99
C TRP A 33 0.32 -2.97 5.66
N VAL A 34 -0.53 -2.35 6.47
CA VAL A 34 -1.73 -3.02 7.02
C VAL A 34 -2.80 -3.02 5.95
N GLU A 35 -3.34 -4.19 5.62
CA GLU A 35 -4.37 -4.30 4.59
C GLU A 35 -5.68 -3.62 5.03
N PRO A 36 -6.36 -2.87 4.14
CA PRO A 36 -7.64 -2.27 4.45
C PRO A 36 -8.73 -3.33 4.63
N THR A 37 -9.74 -3.01 5.43
CA THR A 37 -10.90 -3.86 5.69
C THR A 37 -12.18 -3.14 5.27
N ALA A 38 -13.27 -3.86 5.05
CA ALA A 38 -14.58 -3.25 4.83
C ALA A 38 -15.69 -3.99 5.57
N VAL A 39 -16.71 -3.26 5.96
CA VAL A 39 -17.94 -3.79 6.56
C VAL A 39 -19.15 -3.25 5.82
N ASP A 40 -20.22 -4.04 5.75
CA ASP A 40 -21.44 -3.69 5.04
C ASP A 40 -22.66 -3.79 5.97
N ASN A 41 -23.70 -2.99 5.72
CA ASN A 41 -24.92 -2.98 6.55
C ASN A 41 -25.76 -4.25 6.39
N SER A 42 -25.56 -5.04 5.33
CA SER A 42 -26.21 -6.34 5.15
C SER A 42 -25.81 -7.35 6.24
N GLY A 43 -24.68 -7.13 6.92
CA GLY A 43 -24.09 -8.10 7.85
C GLY A 43 -23.46 -9.31 7.16
N GLY A 44 -23.43 -9.33 5.83
CA GLY A 44 -22.78 -10.36 5.02
C GLY A 44 -21.26 -10.22 4.99
N THR A 45 -20.58 -11.33 4.68
CA THR A 45 -19.12 -11.31 4.48
C THR A 45 -18.77 -10.55 3.19
N VAL A 46 -17.92 -9.54 3.32
CA VAL A 46 -17.39 -8.77 2.18
C VAL A 46 -16.17 -9.49 1.60
N THR A 47 -16.18 -9.72 0.29
CA THR A 47 -15.04 -10.28 -0.43
C THR A 47 -14.03 -9.17 -0.75
N VAL A 48 -12.74 -9.43 -0.54
CA VAL A 48 -11.65 -8.50 -0.83
C VAL A 48 -10.75 -9.04 -1.94
N THR A 49 -10.40 -8.18 -2.90
CA THR A 49 -9.38 -8.45 -3.93
C THR A 49 -8.40 -7.30 -3.99
N SER A 50 -7.14 -7.57 -4.34
CA SER A 50 -6.05 -6.58 -4.34
C SER A 50 -5.16 -6.71 -5.58
N SER A 51 -4.69 -5.58 -6.13
CA SER A 51 -3.71 -5.60 -7.23
C SER A 51 -2.30 -6.00 -6.81
N ARG A 52 -1.95 -5.76 -5.53
CA ARG A 52 -0.67 -6.11 -4.89
C ARG A 52 -0.91 -6.47 -3.43
N SER A 53 0.00 -7.26 -2.86
CA SER A 53 -0.07 -7.69 -1.47
C SER A 53 1.14 -7.17 -0.68
N PRO A 54 0.98 -6.88 0.62
CA PRO A 54 2.10 -6.50 1.47
C PRO A 54 3.14 -7.63 1.52
N GLY A 55 4.42 -7.27 1.59
CA GLY A 55 5.54 -8.20 1.52
C GLY A 55 6.03 -8.52 0.10
N GLN A 56 5.37 -7.99 -0.95
CA GLN A 56 5.91 -8.08 -2.31
C GLN A 56 7.05 -7.08 -2.54
N SER A 57 7.90 -7.39 -3.52
CA SER A 57 8.92 -6.47 -4.02
C SER A 57 8.32 -5.47 -5.02
N PHE A 58 8.64 -4.20 -4.84
CA PHE A 58 8.20 -3.09 -5.67
C PHE A 58 9.41 -2.42 -6.33
N PRO A 59 9.35 -2.10 -7.64
CA PRO A 59 10.42 -1.39 -8.32
C PRO A 59 10.53 0.06 -7.84
N LEU A 60 11.67 0.70 -8.10
CA LEU A 60 11.84 2.13 -7.87
C LEU A 60 10.73 2.96 -8.55
N GLY A 61 10.33 4.03 -7.89
CA GLY A 61 9.24 4.91 -8.33
C GLY A 61 7.92 4.60 -7.61
N THR A 62 6.82 5.00 -8.22
CA THR A 62 5.49 4.89 -7.62
C THR A 62 4.69 3.77 -8.28
N THR A 63 4.18 2.85 -7.46
CA THR A 63 3.24 1.80 -7.87
C THR A 63 1.90 2.03 -7.20
N GLN A 64 0.83 2.06 -7.98
CA GLN A 64 -0.54 2.18 -7.46
C GLN A 64 -1.06 0.82 -7.02
N VAL A 65 -1.56 0.74 -5.78
CA VAL A 65 -2.20 -0.44 -5.22
C VAL A 65 -3.69 -0.16 -5.07
N THR A 66 -4.53 -1.08 -5.54
CA THR A 66 -5.98 -0.98 -5.50
C THR A 66 -6.56 -2.22 -4.83
N TYR A 67 -7.39 -1.99 -3.82
CA TYR A 67 -8.24 -2.98 -3.16
C TYR A 67 -9.68 -2.75 -3.60
N THR A 68 -10.38 -3.83 -3.91
CA THR A 68 -11.81 -3.85 -4.24
C THR A 68 -12.55 -4.75 -3.26
N PHE A 69 -13.60 -4.20 -2.65
CA PHE A 69 -14.47 -4.85 -1.69
C PHE A 69 -15.85 -5.06 -2.31
N THR A 70 -16.38 -6.27 -2.26
CA THR A 70 -17.66 -6.64 -2.86
C THR A 70 -18.55 -7.33 -1.83
N ASP A 71 -19.77 -6.82 -1.63
CA ASP A 71 -20.77 -7.44 -0.76
C ASP A 71 -21.49 -8.63 -1.46
N PRO A 72 -22.36 -9.39 -0.76
CA PRO A 72 -23.14 -10.47 -1.38
C PRO A 72 -24.19 -10.02 -2.41
N SER A 73 -24.54 -8.73 -2.42
CA SER A 73 -25.49 -8.11 -3.35
C SER A 73 -24.80 -7.48 -4.56
N GLN A 74 -23.47 -7.68 -4.70
CA GLN A 74 -22.61 -7.15 -5.75
C GLN A 74 -22.38 -5.63 -5.72
N ASN A 75 -22.67 -4.95 -4.61
CA ASN A 75 -22.24 -3.57 -4.40
C ASN A 75 -20.74 -3.53 -4.09
N THR A 76 -20.04 -2.52 -4.61
CA THR A 76 -18.58 -2.45 -4.54
C THR A 76 -18.05 -1.15 -3.96
N ALA A 77 -16.97 -1.25 -3.20
CA ALA A 77 -16.19 -0.12 -2.72
C ALA A 77 -14.70 -0.35 -3.02
N THR A 78 -13.94 0.73 -3.20
CA THR A 78 -12.51 0.65 -3.54
C THR A 78 -11.65 1.50 -2.62
N CYS A 79 -10.43 1.02 -2.39
CA CYS A 79 -9.35 1.77 -1.74
C CYS A 79 -8.14 1.76 -2.66
N THR A 80 -7.61 2.94 -2.98
CA THR A 80 -6.43 3.07 -3.84
C THR A 80 -5.39 3.94 -3.14
N PHE A 81 -4.14 3.49 -3.13
CA PHE A 81 -3.02 4.21 -2.55
C PHE A 81 -1.72 3.98 -3.33
N ALA A 82 -0.74 4.86 -3.11
CA ALA A 82 0.56 4.81 -3.75
C ALA A 82 1.60 4.13 -2.85
N VAL A 83 2.36 3.19 -3.39
CA VAL A 83 3.61 2.69 -2.81
C VAL A 83 4.76 3.39 -3.55
N THR A 84 5.58 4.15 -2.84
CA THR A 84 6.69 4.91 -3.43
C THR A 84 8.01 4.38 -2.93
N VAL A 85 8.80 3.81 -3.85
CA VAL A 85 10.13 3.26 -3.55
C VAL A 85 11.21 4.25 -4.02
N THR A 86 12.03 4.73 -3.10
CA THR A 86 13.18 5.60 -3.38
C THR A 86 14.49 4.91 -3.00
N VAL A 87 15.60 5.31 -3.61
CA VAL A 87 16.93 4.78 -3.26
C VAL A 87 17.52 5.63 -2.13
N PHE A 88 18.17 4.97 -1.17
CA PHE A 88 19.06 5.67 -0.25
C PHE A 88 20.28 6.19 -1.02
N THR A 89 20.31 7.48 -1.31
CA THR A 89 21.43 8.12 -2.03
C THR A 89 22.59 8.51 -1.13
N GLY A 90 22.62 7.98 0.11
CA GLY A 90 23.61 8.26 1.16
C GLY A 90 24.89 8.90 0.64
N GLN A 91 24.90 10.23 0.59
CA GLN A 91 26.15 10.94 0.51
C GLN A 91 26.64 10.93 1.95
N ASP A 92 27.64 10.09 2.20
CA ASP A 92 28.58 10.35 3.28
C ASP A 92 29.18 11.74 2.99
N THR A 93 28.66 12.76 3.65
CA THR A 93 29.16 14.13 3.56
C THR A 93 30.22 14.39 4.63
N GLU A 94 30.63 13.38 5.41
CA GLU A 94 31.73 13.54 6.34
C GLU A 94 33.04 13.43 5.54
N PRO A 95 33.80 14.54 5.36
CA PRO A 95 35.12 14.42 4.78
C PRO A 95 35.97 13.50 5.66
N PRO A 96 36.88 12.68 5.09
CA PRO A 96 37.77 11.86 5.89
C PRO A 96 38.58 12.76 6.82
N VAL A 97 38.38 12.61 8.14
CA VAL A 97 39.18 13.31 9.14
C VAL A 97 40.55 12.63 9.19
N ILE A 98 41.51 13.13 8.39
CA ILE A 98 42.91 12.73 8.53
C ILE A 98 43.47 13.46 9.76
N ASN A 99 43.39 12.85 10.93
CA ASN A 99 44.00 13.36 12.15
C ASN A 99 45.39 12.72 12.33
N GLY A 100 46.42 13.30 11.69
CA GLY A 100 47.81 12.82 11.89
C GLY A 100 48.85 13.17 10.83
N CYS A 101 48.91 14.41 10.34
CA CYS A 101 50.13 14.97 9.75
C CYS A 101 50.74 15.99 10.71
#